data_AF-A0A1H3WKV3-F1
#
_entry.id   AF-A0A1H3WKV3-F1
#
_cell.length_a   1.000
_cell.length_b   1.000
_cell.length_c   1.000
_cell.angle_alpha   90.00
_cell.angle_beta   90.00
_cell.angle_gamma   90.00
#
_symmetry.space_group_name_H-M   'P 1'
#
loop_
_entity.id
_entity.type
_entity.pdbx_description
1 polymer ?
#
loop_
_entity_poly.entity_id
_entity_poly.type
_entity_poly.pdbx_seq_one_letter_code
_entity_poly.pdbx_strand_id
1 'polypeptide(L)' 'MRPLANRLPYDSTEMLLAFHVSEKARAKRDRYIMQFPEESRELEKRRYTLEQAVKEVLGEVAEVALLIRELES' A
#
# COMPACT_ATOMS: atom_id res chain seq x y z
N MET A 1 20.46 18.29 -28.78
CA MET A 1 20.66 17.52 -27.53
C MET A 1 19.36 16.79 -27.23
N ARG A 2 19.37 15.46 -27.07
CA ARG A 2 18.21 14.72 -26.55
C ARG A 2 18.07 15.06 -25.06
N PRO A 3 16.88 15.29 -24.50
CA PRO A 3 16.75 15.37 -23.07
C PRO A 3 17.13 13.99 -22.52
N LEU A 4 18.17 13.96 -21.67
CA LEU A 4 18.44 12.83 -20.81
C LEU A 4 17.14 12.61 -20.04
N ALA A 5 16.46 11.48 -20.30
CA ALA A 5 15.36 11.05 -19.48
C ALA A 5 15.87 11.08 -18.04
N ASN A 6 15.35 12.05 -17.28
CA ASN A 6 15.50 12.12 -15.85
C ASN A 6 15.02 10.75 -15.39
N ARG A 7 15.94 9.89 -14.95
CA ARG A 7 15.64 8.57 -14.38
C ARG A 7 15.61 8.81 -12.88
N LEU A 8 14.57 9.49 -12.41
CA LEU A 8 14.26 9.46 -11.00
C LEU A 8 13.87 8.01 -10.68
N PRO A 9 14.24 7.51 -9.49
CA PRO A 9 14.03 6.11 -9.13
C PRO A 9 12.55 5.70 -9.17
N TYR A 10 11.60 6.64 -9.23
CA TYR A 10 10.15 6.37 -9.18
C TYR A 10 9.39 6.77 -10.46
N ASP A 11 10.05 6.84 -11.62
CA ASP A 11 9.39 7.35 -12.84
C ASP A 11 8.43 6.36 -13.54
N SER A 12 8.39 5.09 -13.11
CA SER A 12 7.38 4.16 -13.63
C SER A 12 6.12 4.17 -12.77
N THR A 13 4.97 4.14 -13.42
CA THR A 13 3.66 4.09 -12.76
C THR A 13 3.55 2.89 -11.83
N GLU A 14 4.14 1.76 -12.20
CA GLU A 14 4.20 0.55 -11.38
C GLU A 14 4.97 0.78 -10.07
N MET A 15 6.06 1.56 -10.13
CA MET A 15 6.87 1.84 -8.95
C MET A 15 6.21 2.86 -8.03
N LEU A 16 5.51 3.86 -8.58
CA LEU A 16 4.64 4.75 -7.80
C LEU A 16 3.51 3.98 -7.12
N LEU A 17 2.85 3.07 -7.85
CA LEU A 17 1.81 2.22 -7.28
C LEU A 17 2.37 1.35 -6.15
N ALA A 18 3.50 0.68 -6.37
CA ALA A 18 4.16 -0.13 -5.34
C ALA A 18 4.49 0.69 -4.10
N PHE A 19 4.99 1.92 -4.28
CA PHE A 19 5.28 2.84 -3.18
C PHE A 19 4.01 3.20 -2.40
N HIS A 20 2.95 3.65 -3.07
CA HIS A 20 1.69 4.01 -2.44
C HIS A 20 1.01 2.84 -1.72
N VAL A 21 1.04 1.65 -2.31
CA VAL A 21 0.55 0.42 -1.67
C VAL A 21 1.35 0.15 -0.40
N SER A 22 2.67 0.28 -0.45
CA SER A 22 3.54 0.05 0.71
C SER A 22 3.30 1.03 1.85
N GLU A 23 3.13 2.32 1.54
CA GLU A 23 2.86 3.37 2.54
C GLU A 23 1.49 3.18 3.18
N LYS A 24 0.46 2.92 2.37
CA LYS A 24 -0.89 2.66 2.89
C LYS A 24 -0.93 1.40 3.75
N ALA A 25 -0.22 0.34 3.36
CA ALA A 25 -0.13 -0.90 4.14
C ALA A 25 0.57 -0.68 5.49
N ARG A 26 1.67 0.08 5.52
CA ARG A 26 2.35 0.47 6.77
C ARG A 26 1.42 1.25 7.69
N ALA A 27 0.77 2.29 7.17
CA ALA A 27 -0.18 3.08 7.94
C ALA A 27 -1.35 2.25 8.48
N LYS A 28 -1.88 1.31 7.68
CA LYS A 28 -2.94 0.39 8.10
C LYS A 28 -2.46 -0.52 9.25
N ARG A 29 -1.27 -1.09 9.11
CA ARG A 29 -0.63 -1.93 10.13
C ARG A 29 -0.36 -1.16 11.42
N ASP A 30 0.18 0.05 11.33
CA ASP A 30 0.43 0.88 12.50
C ASP A 30 -0.86 1.24 13.23
N ARG A 31 -1.92 1.62 12.49
CA ARG A 31 -3.25 1.86 13.06
C ARG A 31 -3.84 0.63 13.74
N TYR A 32 -3.63 -0.57 13.19
CA TYR A 32 -4.04 -1.82 13.84
C TYR A 32 -3.28 -2.02 15.15
N ILE A 33 -1.94 -1.95 15.14
CA ILE A 33 -1.09 -2.20 16.32
C ILE A 33 -1.36 -1.18 17.44
N MET A 34 -1.61 0.08 17.10
CA MET A 34 -1.86 1.15 18.08
C MET A 34 -3.17 0.96 18.87
N GLN A 35 -4.06 0.07 18.44
CA GLN A 35 -5.29 -0.28 19.18
C GLN A 35 -5.01 -1.16 20.41
N PHE A 36 -3.80 -1.71 20.52
CA PHE A 36 -3.43 -2.65 21.57
C PHE A 36 -2.45 -2.04 22.60
N PRO A 37 -2.48 -2.49 23.87
CA PRO A 37 -1.51 -2.12 24.90
C PRO A 37 -0.07 -2.40 24.47
N GLU A 38 0.87 -1.58 24.95
CA GLU A 38 2.27 -1.62 24.50
C GLU A 38 2.92 -2.99 24.69
N GLU A 39 2.67 -3.67 25.82
CA GLU A 39 3.17 -5.02 26.09
C GLU A 39 2.74 -6.07 25.06
N SER A 40 1.62 -5.83 24.35
CA SER A 40 1.04 -6.77 23.38
C SER A 40 1.36 -6.42 21.93
N ARG A 41 1.89 -5.21 21.64
CA ARG A 41 2.12 -4.73 20.27
C ARG A 41 3.07 -5.61 19.46
N GLU A 42 4.10 -6.17 20.09
CA GLU A 42 5.04 -7.07 19.40
C GLU A 42 4.39 -8.40 19.01
N LEU A 43 3.45 -8.90 19.81
CA LEU A 43 2.67 -10.08 19.45
C LEU A 43 1.74 -9.77 18.26
N GLU A 44 1.06 -8.63 18.31
CA GLU A 44 0.14 -8.21 17.26
C GLU A 44 0.86 -7.87 15.95
N LYS A 45 2.08 -7.32 16.00
CA LYS A 45 2.95 -7.14 14.82
C LYS A 45 3.26 -8.45 14.08
N ARG A 46 3.31 -9.58 14.80
CA ARG A 46 3.56 -10.92 14.22
C ARG A 46 2.29 -11.54 13.67
N ARG A 47 1.14 -11.26 14.30
CA ARG A 47 -0.18 -11.73 13.85
C ARG A 47 -0.63 -11.00 12.60
N TYR A 48 -0.54 -9.67 12.60
CA TYR A 48 -0.89 -8.83 11.48
C TYR A 48 0.36 -8.33 10.76
N THR A 49 0.78 -9.10 9.76
CA THR A 49 2.03 -8.87 9.03
C THR A 49 1.89 -7.75 8.00
N LEU A 50 3.03 -7.19 7.57
CA LEU A 50 3.03 -6.21 6.47
C LEU A 50 2.49 -6.84 5.17
N GLU A 51 2.79 -8.11 4.92
CA GLU A 51 2.27 -8.82 3.74
C GLU A 51 0.74 -8.88 3.75
N GLN A 52 0.14 -9.17 4.90
CA GLN A 52 -1.31 -9.18 5.03
C GLN A 52 -1.91 -7.80 4.77
N ALA A 53 -1.32 -6.76 5.36
CA ALA A 53 -1.76 -5.38 5.11
C ALA A 53 -1.63 -4.98 3.62
N VAL A 54 -0.57 -5.42 2.92
CA VAL A 54 -0.40 -5.21 1.47
C VAL A 54 -1.50 -5.90 0.67
N LYS A 55 -1.81 -7.17 0.98
CA LYS A 55 -2.87 -7.93 0.30
C LYS A 55 -4.24 -7.25 0.44
N GLU A 56 -4.56 -6.78 1.63
CA GLU A 56 -5.80 -6.04 1.86
C GLU A 56 -5.85 -4.73 1.07
N VAL A 57 -4.76 -3.96 1.06
CA VAL A 57 -4.69 -2.72 0.26
C VAL A 57 -4.84 -3.00 -1.24
N LEU A 58 -4.25 -4.07 -1.76
CA LEU A 58 -4.42 -4.46 -3.16
C LEU A 58 -5.87 -4.88 -3.46
N GLY A 59 -6.56 -5.53 -2.51
CA GLY A 59 -8.00 -5.81 -2.62
C GLY A 59 -8.83 -4.53 -2.72
N GLU A 60 -8.59 -3.56 -1.84
CA GLU A 60 -9.25 -2.25 -1.88
C GLU A 60 -8.99 -1.51 -3.22
N VAL A 61 -7.77 -1.59 -3.75
CA VAL A 61 -7.43 -0.99 -5.07
C VAL A 61 -8.18 -1.69 -6.20
N ALA A 62 -8.30 -3.02 -6.16
CA ALA A 62 -9.03 -3.79 -7.16
C ALA A 62 -10.53 -3.45 -7.16
N GLU A 63 -11.15 -3.26 -5.99
CA GLU A 63 -12.54 -2.82 -5.86
C GLU A 63 -12.76 -1.43 -6.49
N VAL A 64 -11.85 -0.48 -6.22
CA VAL A 64 -11.91 0.86 -6.83
C VAL A 64 -11.75 0.77 -8.36
N ALA A 65 -10.85 -0.08 -8.85
CA ALA A 65 -10.65 -0.28 -10.29
C ALA A 65 -11.92 -0.83 -10.97
N LEU A 66 -12.64 -1.75 -10.31
CA LEU A 66 -13.92 -2.25 -10.79
C LEU A 66 -14.98 -1.13 -10.86
N LEU A 67 -15.08 -0.31 -9.81
CA LEU A 67 -16.01 0.81 -9.78
C LEU A 67 -15.73 1.84 -10.89
N ILE A 68 -14.46 2.17 -11.14
CA ILE A 68 -14.07 3.08 -12.23
C ILE A 68 -14.55 2.51 -13.57
N ARG A 69 -14.28 1.22 -13.83
CA ARG A 69 -14.70 0.56 -15.07
C ARG A 69 -16.22 0.61 -15.27
N GLU A 70 -16.99 0.41 -14.20
CA GLU A 70 -18.46 0.49 -14.25
C GLU A 70 -18.96 1.91 -14.54
N LEU A 71 -18.28 2.95 -14.06
CA LEU A 71 -18.64 4.35 -14.30
C LEU A 71 -18.26 4.87 -15.70
N GLU A 72 -17.24 4.27 -16.32
CA GLU A 72 -16.75 4.63 -17.67
C GLU A 72 -17.48 3.89 -18.80
N SER A 73 -18.36 2.93 -18.47
CA SER A 73 -19.17 2.13 -19.42
C SER A 73 -20.51 2.77 -19.74
#